data_AF-A0A2G6T912-F1
#
_entry.id   AF-A0A2G6T912-F1
#
_cell.length_a   1.000
_cell.length_b   1.000
_cell.length_c   1.000
_cell.angle_alpha   90.00
_cell.angle_beta   90.00
_cell.angle_gamma   90.00
#
_symmetry.space_group_name_H-M   'P 1'
#
loop_
_entity.id
_entity.type
_entity.pdbx_description
1 polymer ?
#
loop_
_entity_poly.entity_id
_entity_poly.type
_entity_poly.pdbx_seq_one_letter_code
_entity_poly.pdbx_strand_id
1 'polypeptide(L)'
;MKKVLCLFLILGLISCVKDVKSEVKGVKVEEKRKQEDIGLFDKGDIFSVYTLSKKTTAIVVEVFYDGQKQTNFENIFEHVALKDSLYEVFDGRNSKGGIKKSQYFDTLGVVKLIKSKLLETEIKKIIKDKYYIYGTRGFSEMNVGEIVCGIDQCKSNFIAFTIRDFDTVKNGKPIFCSSKLLKLNYGKKYSLIEKKIKRFYDSKRIEYDYTDNMNEKVFANIGSMYFSYSDDFQWCNPSIGSKCLYPGRGIYKIKNDKAIEVIWSQSLDLFGIPCD
;
A
#
# COMPACT_ATOMS: atom_id res chain seq x y z
N MET A 1 49.31 -44.72 -46.27
CA MET A 1 50.34 -44.05 -45.44
C MET A 1 50.33 -42.56 -45.73
N LYS A 2 49.95 -41.73 -44.74
CA LYS A 2 50.33 -40.31 -44.54
C LYS A 2 49.41 -39.74 -43.44
N LYS A 3 49.84 -39.92 -42.20
CA LYS A 3 49.41 -39.13 -41.03
C LYS A 3 50.41 -37.98 -40.87
N VAL A 4 50.04 -36.98 -40.07
CA VAL A 4 50.82 -35.79 -39.64
C VAL A 4 50.58 -34.55 -40.52
N LEU A 5 49.47 -33.87 -40.25
CA LEU A 5 49.36 -32.42 -40.44
C LEU A 5 48.44 -31.85 -39.35
N CYS A 6 48.92 -31.91 -38.11
CA CYS A 6 48.37 -31.23 -36.93
C CYS A 6 49.52 -30.51 -36.24
N LEU A 7 49.23 -29.35 -35.65
CA LEU A 7 50.12 -28.40 -34.99
C LEU A 7 51.04 -27.62 -35.93
N PHE A 8 50.69 -26.36 -36.24
CA PHE A 8 51.58 -25.18 -36.21
C PHE A 8 50.89 -23.87 -36.68
N LEU A 9 49.59 -23.67 -36.38
CA LEU A 9 48.87 -22.47 -36.85
C LEU A 9 47.98 -21.78 -35.80
N ILE A 10 48.30 -21.90 -34.50
CA ILE A 10 47.62 -21.15 -33.41
C ILE A 10 48.62 -20.50 -32.43
N LEU A 11 49.81 -20.12 -32.89
CA LEU A 11 50.79 -19.38 -32.06
C LEU A 11 51.15 -17.98 -32.61
N GLY A 12 50.31 -17.44 -33.51
CA GLY A 12 50.62 -16.19 -34.23
C GLY A 12 49.81 -14.94 -33.89
N LEU A 13 48.95 -14.94 -32.86
CA LEU A 13 48.07 -13.78 -32.57
C LEU A 13 48.12 -13.27 -31.12
N ILE A 14 49.19 -13.55 -30.38
CA ILE A 14 49.52 -12.83 -29.14
C ILE A 14 50.66 -11.84 -29.44
N SER A 15 50.33 -10.71 -30.06
CA SER A 15 51.15 -9.49 -30.01
C SER A 15 50.44 -8.32 -30.68
N CYS A 16 49.66 -7.58 -29.91
CA CYS A 16 49.53 -6.12 -29.99
C CYS A 16 48.57 -5.63 -28.89
N VAL A 17 49.03 -5.71 -27.63
CA VAL A 17 48.54 -4.79 -26.60
C VAL A 17 49.59 -3.68 -26.54
N LYS A 18 49.32 -2.56 -27.23
CA LYS A 18 50.04 -1.32 -27.00
C LYS A 18 49.25 -0.51 -25.99
N ASP A 19 49.87 -0.32 -24.83
CA ASP A 19 49.47 0.63 -23.81
C ASP A 19 49.36 2.04 -24.40
N VAL A 20 48.13 2.56 -24.46
CA VAL A 20 47.89 4.00 -24.56
C VAL A 20 47.35 4.45 -23.21
N LYS A 21 48.26 4.92 -22.35
CA LYS A 21 47.91 5.68 -21.15
C LYS A 21 47.32 7.03 -21.61
N SER A 22 46.00 7.12 -21.68
CA SER A 22 45.32 8.42 -21.64
C SER A 22 45.08 8.79 -20.18
N GLU A 23 45.88 9.72 -19.66
CA GLU A 23 45.56 10.47 -18.44
C GLU A 23 44.30 11.29 -18.68
N VAL A 24 43.14 10.69 -18.41
CA VAL A 24 41.91 11.46 -18.17
C VAL A 24 41.95 11.84 -16.70
N LYS A 25 42.33 13.10 -16.44
CA LYS A 25 42.15 13.75 -15.15
C LYS A 25 40.73 13.46 -14.66
N GLY A 26 40.64 12.70 -13.57
CA GLY A 26 39.39 12.39 -12.90
C GLY A 26 38.73 13.68 -12.43
N VAL A 27 37.85 14.22 -13.27
CA VAL A 27 36.77 15.05 -12.79
C VAL A 27 35.91 14.12 -11.95
N LYS A 28 36.03 14.24 -10.62
CA LYS A 28 34.99 13.77 -9.71
C LYS A 28 33.73 14.57 -10.08
N VAL A 29 32.97 14.04 -11.04
CA VAL A 29 31.56 14.37 -11.14
C VAL A 29 30.95 13.65 -9.93
N GLU A 30 30.94 14.33 -8.79
CA GLU A 30 29.91 14.08 -7.79
C GLU A 30 28.60 14.31 -8.52
N GLU A 31 28.01 13.23 -9.03
CA GLU A 31 26.58 13.18 -9.26
C GLU A 31 25.94 13.52 -7.92
N LYS A 32 25.59 14.80 -7.75
CA LYS A 32 24.58 15.22 -6.80
C LYS A 32 23.34 14.41 -7.14
N ARG A 33 23.18 13.23 -6.54
CA ARG A 33 21.87 12.60 -6.35
C ARG A 33 21.04 13.67 -5.64
N LYS A 34 20.30 14.45 -6.42
CA LYS A 34 19.30 15.37 -5.88
C LYS A 34 18.41 14.49 -5.01
N GLN A 35 18.51 14.73 -3.72
CA GLN A 35 17.72 14.11 -2.69
C GLN A 35 16.26 14.50 -2.96
N GLU A 36 15.57 13.71 -3.79
CA GLU A 36 14.18 13.89 -4.23
C GLU A 36 13.15 13.63 -3.10
N ASP A 37 13.56 13.79 -1.85
CA ASP A 37 13.17 12.84 -0.81
C ASP A 37 12.60 13.51 0.45
N ILE A 38 11.85 14.63 0.31
CA ILE A 38 11.23 15.29 1.48
C ILE A 38 9.77 15.77 1.24
N GLY A 39 9.36 16.14 0.02
CA GLY A 39 8.02 16.71 -0.22
C GLY A 39 6.97 15.76 -0.83
N LEU A 40 7.31 14.48 -1.05
CA LEU A 40 6.42 13.54 -1.77
C LEU A 40 5.28 13.00 -0.87
N PHE A 41 5.43 13.12 0.46
CA PHE A 41 4.54 12.52 1.47
C PHE A 41 3.99 13.57 2.45
N ASP A 42 3.88 14.83 2.02
CA ASP A 42 3.16 15.83 2.80
C ASP A 42 1.78 15.26 3.17
N LYS A 43 1.49 15.28 4.47
CA LYS A 43 0.41 14.53 5.13
C LYS A 43 -0.92 14.76 4.41
N GLY A 44 -1.43 13.76 3.70
CA GLY A 44 -2.75 13.78 3.06
C GLY A 44 -2.84 13.30 1.62
N ASP A 45 -1.73 12.89 0.99
CA ASP A 45 -1.70 12.52 -0.43
C ASP A 45 -1.53 11.01 -0.70
N ILE A 46 -1.39 10.17 0.33
CA ILE A 46 -1.26 8.70 0.20
C ILE A 46 -2.21 7.99 1.15
N PHE A 47 -2.91 6.99 0.61
CA PHE A 47 -3.84 6.14 1.35
C PHE A 47 -3.69 4.69 0.94
N SER A 48 -4.06 3.79 1.84
CA SER A 48 -4.08 2.36 1.56
C SER A 48 -5.19 2.00 0.56
N VAL A 49 -4.98 0.94 -0.22
CA VAL A 49 -6.00 0.40 -1.13
C VAL A 49 -6.17 -1.08 -0.85
N TYR A 50 -7.42 -1.50 -0.68
CA TYR A 50 -7.79 -2.87 -0.35
C TYR A 50 -8.90 -3.38 -1.27
N THR A 51 -8.86 -4.68 -1.55
CA THR A 51 -10.00 -5.41 -2.11
C THR A 51 -10.87 -5.91 -0.95
N LEU A 52 -11.87 -5.12 -0.58
CA LEU A 52 -12.75 -5.35 0.58
C LEU A 52 -13.74 -6.50 0.35
N SER A 53 -14.10 -6.77 -0.91
CA SER A 53 -14.92 -7.91 -1.31
C SER A 53 -14.60 -8.33 -2.74
N LYS A 54 -15.21 -9.43 -3.22
CA LYS A 54 -15.10 -9.86 -4.63
C LYS A 54 -15.54 -8.81 -5.65
N LYS A 55 -16.37 -7.83 -5.24
CA LYS A 55 -16.90 -6.78 -6.13
C LYS A 55 -16.44 -5.37 -5.76
N THR A 56 -15.76 -5.20 -4.62
CA THR A 56 -15.40 -3.87 -4.11
C THR A 56 -13.90 -3.78 -3.84
N THR A 57 -13.22 -2.92 -4.59
CA THR A 57 -11.89 -2.41 -4.27
C THR A 57 -12.02 -0.93 -3.94
N ALA A 58 -11.32 -0.47 -2.90
CA ALA A 58 -11.44 0.90 -2.44
C ALA A 58 -10.12 1.44 -1.89
N ILE A 59 -9.94 2.75 -2.04
CA ILE A 59 -9.01 3.54 -1.25
C ILE A 59 -9.61 3.65 0.16
N VAL A 60 -8.83 3.35 1.20
CA VAL A 60 -9.32 3.30 2.58
C VAL A 60 -8.62 4.35 3.43
N VAL A 61 -9.42 5.09 4.18
CA VAL A 61 -9.02 6.07 5.17
C VAL A 61 -9.58 5.63 6.52
N GLU A 62 -8.70 5.13 7.38
CA GLU A 62 -9.05 4.79 8.76
C GLU A 62 -9.44 6.05 9.53
N VAL A 63 -10.45 5.94 10.38
CA VAL A 63 -10.91 7.00 11.29
C VAL A 63 -10.83 6.48 12.72
N PHE A 64 -10.35 7.31 13.65
CA PHE A 64 -10.10 7.00 15.07
C PHE A 64 -8.92 6.06 15.35
N TYR A 65 -7.86 6.15 14.54
CA TYR A 65 -6.62 5.46 14.88
C TYR A 65 -5.86 6.22 15.97
N ASP A 66 -5.52 5.51 17.05
CA ASP A 66 -5.04 6.05 18.31
C ASP A 66 -3.85 7.02 18.14
N GLY A 67 -3.93 8.19 18.78
CA GLY A 67 -2.84 9.16 18.89
C GLY A 67 -2.59 10.14 17.71
N GLN A 68 -3.39 10.14 16.64
CA GLN A 68 -3.28 11.17 15.59
C GLN A 68 -4.23 12.36 15.83
N LYS A 69 -3.80 13.56 15.44
CA LYS A 69 -4.68 14.76 15.45
C LYS A 69 -5.90 14.48 14.59
N GLN A 70 -7.09 14.78 15.12
CA GLN A 70 -8.35 14.67 14.39
C GLN A 70 -8.22 15.24 12.98
N THR A 71 -8.35 14.36 11.99
CA THR A 71 -8.32 14.71 10.57
C THR A 71 -9.68 15.26 10.14
N ASN A 72 -9.73 15.99 9.02
CA ASN A 72 -11.00 16.41 8.44
C ASN A 72 -11.92 15.22 8.14
N PHE A 73 -11.37 14.04 7.83
CA PHE A 73 -12.12 12.81 7.61
C PHE A 73 -12.84 12.34 8.88
N GLU A 74 -12.13 12.32 10.02
CA GLU A 74 -12.70 11.92 11.30
C GLU A 74 -13.81 12.87 11.75
N ASN A 75 -13.61 14.18 11.65
CA ASN A 75 -14.62 15.17 12.03
C ASN A 75 -15.90 15.03 11.19
N ILE A 76 -15.76 14.82 9.88
CA ILE A 76 -16.91 14.57 9.01
C ILE A 76 -17.58 13.24 9.41
N PHE A 77 -16.80 12.20 9.65
CA PHE A 77 -17.33 10.90 10.03
C PHE A 77 -18.11 10.96 11.34
N GLU A 78 -17.57 11.52 12.41
CA GLU A 78 -18.27 11.68 13.71
C GLU A 78 -19.58 12.44 13.51
N HIS A 79 -19.51 13.57 12.82
CA HIS A 79 -20.66 14.43 12.60
C HIS A 79 -21.77 13.73 11.83
N VAL A 80 -21.43 12.97 10.80
CA VAL A 80 -22.40 12.22 10.01
C VAL A 80 -22.89 10.99 10.77
N ALA A 81 -22.01 10.27 11.47
CA ALA A 81 -22.39 9.07 12.22
C ALA A 81 -23.44 9.35 13.30
N LEU A 82 -23.33 10.51 13.97
CA LEU A 82 -24.32 10.99 14.92
C LEU A 82 -25.65 11.43 14.26
N LYS A 83 -25.61 11.98 13.04
CA LYS A 83 -26.80 12.57 12.36
C LYS A 83 -27.59 11.62 11.46
N ASP A 84 -26.89 10.67 10.84
CA ASP A 84 -27.44 9.77 9.82
C ASP A 84 -27.70 8.36 10.37
N SER A 85 -27.61 8.19 11.69
CA SER A 85 -27.87 6.92 12.37
C SER A 85 -27.03 5.78 11.78
N LEU A 86 -25.78 6.06 11.42
CA LEU A 86 -24.89 5.07 10.77
C LEU A 86 -24.73 3.81 11.65
N TYR A 87 -24.63 4.02 12.96
CA TYR A 87 -24.56 2.93 13.95
C TYR A 87 -25.88 2.15 14.07
N GLU A 88 -27.05 2.72 13.78
CA GLU A 88 -28.32 1.98 13.81
C GLU A 88 -28.40 0.94 12.68
N VAL A 89 -27.83 1.24 11.51
CA VAL A 89 -27.74 0.30 10.38
C VAL A 89 -26.80 -0.87 10.73
N PHE A 90 -25.70 -0.56 11.40
CA PHE A 90 -24.74 -1.55 11.89
C PHE A 90 -25.36 -2.46 12.96
N ASP A 91 -26.01 -1.88 13.97
CA ASP A 91 -26.62 -2.62 15.10
C ASP A 91 -27.87 -3.42 14.71
N GLY A 92 -28.35 -3.31 13.46
CA GLY A 92 -29.59 -3.94 13.01
C GLY A 92 -30.84 -3.42 13.72
N ARG A 93 -30.73 -2.30 14.46
CA ARG A 93 -31.85 -1.68 15.16
C ARG A 93 -32.73 -0.98 14.14
N ASN A 94 -33.88 -1.57 13.83
CA ASN A 94 -34.95 -0.87 13.14
C ASN A 94 -35.52 0.17 14.11
N SER A 95 -35.06 1.41 14.04
CA SER A 95 -35.74 2.54 14.66
C SER A 95 -37.16 2.58 14.10
N LYS A 96 -38.13 2.18 14.92
CA LYS A 96 -39.57 2.21 14.59
C LYS A 96 -39.95 3.66 14.27
N GLY A 97 -39.94 4.02 12.99
CA GLY A 97 -40.40 5.33 12.49
C GLY A 97 -39.36 6.28 11.90
N GLY A 98 -38.07 5.92 11.83
CA GLY A 98 -37.03 6.75 11.22
C GLY A 98 -36.86 6.51 9.72
N ILE A 99 -36.75 7.57 8.91
CA ILE A 99 -36.30 7.45 7.51
C ILE A 99 -34.85 6.98 7.51
N LYS A 100 -34.57 5.76 7.05
CA LYS A 100 -33.20 5.25 6.88
C LYS A 100 -32.47 6.11 5.85
N LYS A 101 -31.55 6.96 6.31
CA LYS A 101 -30.68 7.79 5.45
C LYS A 101 -29.45 7.03 4.92
N SER A 102 -29.26 5.82 5.43
CA SER A 102 -28.10 4.97 5.16
C SER A 102 -28.55 3.56 4.80
N GLN A 103 -27.80 2.88 3.92
CA GLN A 103 -28.11 1.53 3.46
C GLN A 103 -26.85 0.71 3.22
N TYR A 104 -26.96 -0.62 3.25
CA TYR A 104 -25.85 -1.49 2.86
C TYR A 104 -25.51 -1.30 1.38
N PHE A 105 -24.23 -1.14 1.10
CA PHE A 105 -23.65 -1.10 -0.24
C PHE A 105 -23.09 -2.47 -0.64
N ASP A 106 -22.36 -3.10 0.28
CA ASP A 106 -21.74 -4.40 0.08
C ASP A 106 -21.74 -5.20 1.38
N THR A 107 -22.21 -6.44 1.31
CA THR A 107 -22.29 -7.36 2.46
C THR A 107 -21.53 -8.66 2.19
N LEU A 108 -20.77 -8.73 1.10
CA LEU A 108 -20.05 -9.95 0.67
C LEU A 108 -18.61 -10.02 1.20
N GLY A 109 -18.08 -8.90 1.71
CA GLY A 109 -16.77 -8.82 2.34
C GLY A 109 -16.82 -9.20 3.82
N VAL A 110 -15.65 -9.21 4.46
CA VAL A 110 -15.54 -9.44 5.91
C VAL A 110 -16.17 -8.29 6.70
N VAL A 111 -15.99 -7.07 6.22
CA VAL A 111 -16.68 -5.88 6.73
C VAL A 111 -17.85 -5.53 5.82
N LYS A 112 -19.03 -5.30 6.41
CA LYS A 112 -20.19 -4.79 5.67
C LYS A 112 -20.01 -3.29 5.43
N LEU A 113 -20.15 -2.88 4.17
CA LEU A 113 -20.00 -1.50 3.76
C LEU A 113 -21.35 -0.80 3.71
N ILE A 114 -21.43 0.39 4.30
CA ILE A 114 -22.63 1.21 4.40
C ILE A 114 -22.44 2.47 3.55
N LYS A 115 -23.50 2.86 2.84
CA LYS A 115 -23.56 4.10 2.07
C LYS A 115 -24.46 5.10 2.79
N SER A 116 -23.95 6.29 3.05
CA SER A 116 -24.71 7.49 3.45
C SER A 116 -24.54 8.57 2.39
N LYS A 117 -25.66 9.18 1.97
CA LYS A 117 -25.63 10.28 1.01
C LYS A 117 -24.95 11.53 1.58
N LEU A 118 -25.14 11.79 2.88
CA LEU A 118 -24.51 12.92 3.55
C LEU A 118 -23.00 12.72 3.66
N LEU A 119 -22.56 11.53 4.08
CA LEU A 119 -21.14 11.18 4.13
C LEU A 119 -20.50 11.36 2.76
N GLU A 120 -21.11 10.78 1.72
CA GLU A 120 -20.60 10.92 0.35
C GLU A 120 -20.50 12.38 -0.08
N THR A 121 -21.50 13.20 0.23
CA THR A 121 -21.53 14.61 -0.13
C THR A 121 -20.43 15.40 0.58
N GLU A 122 -20.24 15.20 1.88
CA GLU A 122 -19.23 15.95 2.65
C GLU A 122 -17.81 15.52 2.30
N ILE A 123 -17.57 14.20 2.14
CA ILE A 123 -16.24 13.69 1.78
C ILE A 123 -15.84 14.11 0.38
N LYS A 124 -16.76 14.11 -0.59
CA LYS A 124 -16.47 14.56 -1.97
C LYS A 124 -16.02 16.02 -2.05
N LYS A 125 -16.29 16.87 -1.05
CA LYS A 125 -15.80 18.26 -1.01
C LYS A 125 -14.30 18.38 -0.72
N ILE A 126 -13.71 17.37 -0.09
CA ILE A 126 -12.33 17.45 0.41
C ILE A 126 -11.35 16.49 -0.29
N ILE A 127 -11.85 15.54 -1.08
CA ILE A 127 -11.01 14.59 -1.83
C ILE A 127 -10.79 15.04 -3.28
N LYS A 128 -9.87 14.36 -3.97
CA LYS A 128 -9.72 14.49 -5.42
C LYS A 128 -10.67 13.52 -6.13
N ASP A 129 -11.09 13.89 -7.34
CA ASP A 129 -11.89 13.00 -8.19
C ASP A 129 -11.10 11.79 -8.69
N LYS A 130 -9.77 11.90 -8.73
CA LYS A 130 -8.86 10.92 -9.32
C LYS A 130 -7.64 10.68 -8.45
N TYR A 131 -7.19 9.42 -8.47
CA TYR A 131 -5.95 8.98 -7.83
C TYR A 131 -5.19 8.01 -8.73
N TYR A 132 -3.87 7.98 -8.60
CA TYR A 132 -3.03 6.93 -9.14
C TYR A 132 -3.04 5.75 -8.18
N ILE A 133 -3.59 4.61 -8.61
CA ILE A 133 -3.66 3.38 -7.82
C ILE A 133 -2.47 2.49 -8.18
N TYR A 134 -1.63 2.21 -7.19
CA TYR A 134 -0.44 1.39 -7.32
C TYR A 134 -0.73 -0.04 -6.88
N GLY A 135 -0.49 -0.99 -7.77
CA GLY A 135 -0.52 -2.41 -7.47
C GLY A 135 0.87 -3.05 -7.47
N THR A 136 0.93 -4.35 -7.21
CA THR A 136 2.19 -5.11 -7.10
C THR A 136 3.07 -5.11 -8.35
N ARG A 137 2.54 -4.76 -9.54
CA ARG A 137 3.26 -4.81 -10.83
C ARG A 137 3.18 -3.53 -11.66
N GLY A 138 2.30 -2.60 -11.32
CA GLY A 138 2.04 -1.42 -12.13
C GLY A 138 1.04 -0.49 -11.45
N PHE A 139 0.56 0.51 -12.18
CA PHE A 139 -0.41 1.47 -11.69
C PHE A 139 -1.39 1.88 -12.79
N SER A 140 -2.52 2.45 -12.37
CA SER A 140 -3.48 3.13 -13.24
C SER A 140 -4.02 4.39 -12.56
N GLU A 141 -4.31 5.43 -13.34
CA GLU A 141 -5.14 6.54 -12.87
C GLU A 141 -6.61 6.07 -12.83
N MET A 142 -7.26 6.24 -11.69
CA MET A 142 -8.63 5.77 -11.45
C MET A 142 -9.48 6.92 -10.91
N ASN A 143 -10.74 6.98 -11.33
CA ASN A 143 -11.72 7.87 -10.74
C ASN A 143 -12.26 7.27 -9.43
N VAL A 144 -12.55 8.14 -8.47
CA VAL A 144 -13.31 7.79 -7.27
C VAL A 144 -14.78 7.62 -7.64
N GLY A 145 -15.36 6.49 -7.23
CA GLY A 145 -16.77 6.17 -7.38
C GLY A 145 -17.60 6.64 -6.18
N GLU A 146 -18.34 5.70 -5.61
CA GLU A 146 -19.08 5.89 -4.36
C GLU A 146 -18.16 6.01 -3.15
N ILE A 147 -18.61 6.80 -2.17
CA ILE A 147 -18.03 6.86 -0.83
C ILE A 147 -18.89 6.00 0.08
N VAL A 148 -18.26 5.06 0.76
CA VAL A 148 -18.89 4.14 1.71
C VAL A 148 -18.09 4.11 3.00
N CYS A 149 -18.61 3.49 4.04
CA CYS A 149 -17.87 3.28 5.28
C CYS A 149 -17.98 1.84 5.77
N GLY A 150 -16.91 1.39 6.41
CA GLY A 150 -16.93 0.23 7.29
C GLY A 150 -17.10 0.70 8.72
N ILE A 151 -17.99 0.05 9.45
CA ILE A 151 -18.22 0.29 10.88
C ILE A 151 -17.98 -1.02 11.60
N ASP A 152 -17.26 -0.94 12.72
CA ASP A 152 -16.99 -2.09 13.58
C ASP A 152 -17.18 -1.73 15.07
N GLN A 153 -17.46 -2.74 15.89
CA GLN A 153 -17.68 -2.62 17.34
C GLN A 153 -16.47 -2.03 18.06
N CYS A 154 -15.28 -2.25 17.50
CA CYS A 154 -14.00 -1.76 18.02
C CYS A 154 -13.62 -0.35 17.59
N LYS A 155 -14.48 0.37 16.87
CA LYS A 155 -14.18 1.71 16.31
C LYS A 155 -12.99 1.75 15.34
N SER A 156 -12.53 0.61 14.82
CA SER A 156 -11.68 0.49 13.61
C SER A 156 -12.47 0.88 12.35
N ASN A 157 -13.19 1.99 12.43
CA ASN A 157 -14.05 2.49 11.41
C ASN A 157 -13.18 3.03 10.27
N PHE A 158 -13.74 3.01 9.06
CA PHE A 158 -13.03 3.60 7.94
C PHE A 158 -14.00 4.16 6.91
N ILE A 159 -13.50 5.14 6.16
CA ILE A 159 -14.13 5.64 4.95
C ILE A 159 -13.43 4.98 3.76
N ALA A 160 -14.22 4.50 2.80
CA ALA A 160 -13.74 3.81 1.62
C ALA A 160 -14.23 4.53 0.35
N PHE A 161 -13.29 4.89 -0.51
CA PHE A 161 -13.56 5.47 -1.83
C PHE A 161 -13.48 4.35 -2.85
N THR A 162 -14.63 3.90 -3.34
CA THR A 162 -14.67 2.79 -4.28
C THR A 162 -13.98 3.15 -5.59
N ILE A 163 -13.29 2.18 -6.18
CA ILE A 163 -12.72 2.27 -7.52
C ILE A 163 -13.22 1.09 -8.35
N ARG A 164 -13.45 1.32 -9.64
CA ARG A 164 -13.96 0.31 -10.57
C ARG A 164 -12.91 -0.08 -11.58
N ASP A 165 -12.97 -1.31 -12.07
CA ASP A 165 -12.20 -1.78 -13.23
C ASP A 165 -10.67 -1.64 -13.11
N PHE A 166 -10.13 -1.77 -11.90
CA PHE A 166 -8.68 -1.86 -11.72
C PHE A 166 -8.15 -3.16 -12.38
N ASP A 167 -7.37 -3.02 -13.44
CA ASP A 167 -6.82 -4.15 -14.19
C ASP A 167 -5.76 -4.90 -13.36
N THR A 168 -6.21 -5.94 -12.65
CA THR A 168 -5.34 -6.77 -11.82
C THR A 168 -4.45 -7.72 -12.62
N VAL A 169 -4.78 -7.97 -13.90
CA VAL A 169 -3.94 -8.77 -14.80
C VAL A 169 -2.70 -7.96 -15.18
N LYS A 170 -2.89 -6.68 -15.55
CA LYS A 170 -1.80 -5.77 -15.87
C LYS A 170 -1.04 -5.31 -14.62
N ASN A 171 -1.73 -4.74 -13.64
CA ASN A 171 -1.11 -3.99 -12.54
C ASN A 171 -0.88 -4.82 -11.27
N GLY A 172 -1.37 -6.05 -11.21
CA GLY A 172 -1.28 -6.90 -10.01
C GLY A 172 -2.32 -6.57 -8.96
N LYS A 173 -2.01 -6.80 -7.69
CA LYS A 173 -2.94 -6.54 -6.59
C LYS A 173 -2.81 -5.10 -6.13
N PRO A 174 -3.90 -4.34 -5.92
CA PRO A 174 -3.84 -2.95 -5.49
C PRO A 174 -3.30 -2.84 -4.05
N ILE A 175 -2.50 -1.80 -3.78
CA ILE A 175 -1.76 -1.65 -2.51
C ILE A 175 -2.01 -0.29 -1.88
N PHE A 176 -1.72 0.80 -2.59
CA PHE A 176 -1.90 2.16 -2.10
C PHE A 176 -2.26 3.09 -3.27
N CYS A 177 -2.67 4.31 -2.96
CA CYS A 177 -2.89 5.36 -3.96
C CYS A 177 -2.08 6.61 -3.68
N SER A 178 -1.88 7.44 -4.70
CA SER A 178 -1.44 8.82 -4.54
C SER A 178 -2.22 9.78 -5.41
N SER A 179 -2.41 11.02 -4.94
CA SER A 179 -2.99 12.10 -5.75
C SER A 179 -2.03 12.59 -6.85
N LYS A 180 -0.74 12.26 -6.75
CA LYS A 180 0.32 12.62 -7.71
C LYS A 180 0.93 11.38 -8.33
N LEU A 181 1.34 11.49 -9.60
CA LEU A 181 2.05 10.41 -10.28
C LEU A 181 3.45 10.23 -9.68
N LEU A 182 3.64 9.11 -8.99
CA LEU A 182 4.91 8.60 -8.52
C LEU A 182 5.56 7.71 -9.58
N LYS A 183 6.82 7.98 -9.92
CA LYS A 183 7.63 7.17 -10.84
C LYS A 183 8.27 6.00 -10.09
N LEU A 184 7.48 5.00 -9.75
CA LEU A 184 7.94 3.80 -9.05
C LEU A 184 8.80 2.91 -9.95
N ASN A 185 9.92 2.43 -9.41
CA ASN A 185 10.69 1.35 -10.02
C ASN A 185 10.18 0.03 -9.48
N TYR A 186 9.48 -0.75 -10.29
CA TYR A 186 9.00 -2.08 -9.93
C TYR A 186 10.14 -3.11 -10.03
N GLY A 187 10.26 -3.96 -9.02
CA GLY A 187 11.37 -4.93 -8.95
C GLY A 187 10.99 -6.23 -8.29
N LYS A 188 11.79 -7.27 -8.55
CA LYS A 188 11.63 -8.61 -7.95
C LYS A 188 12.78 -8.99 -7.00
N LYS A 189 13.74 -8.08 -6.76
CA LYS A 189 14.99 -8.36 -6.04
C LYS A 189 15.15 -7.44 -4.82
N TYR A 190 14.22 -7.55 -3.87
CA TYR A 190 14.23 -6.76 -2.64
C TYR A 190 14.48 -7.59 -1.36
N SER A 191 14.87 -8.85 -1.48
CA SER A 191 15.04 -9.76 -0.33
C SER A 191 15.98 -9.24 0.77
N LEU A 192 17.03 -8.49 0.42
CA LEU A 192 17.90 -7.85 1.41
C LEU A 192 17.19 -6.72 2.17
N ILE A 193 16.33 -5.96 1.49
CA ILE A 193 15.54 -4.89 2.10
C ILE A 193 14.43 -5.47 2.95
N GLU A 194 13.73 -6.49 2.48
CA GLU A 194 12.71 -7.22 3.24
C GLU A 194 13.28 -7.79 4.55
N LYS A 195 14.47 -8.42 4.50
CA LYS A 195 15.18 -8.87 5.71
C LYS A 195 15.56 -7.72 6.64
N LYS A 196 15.90 -6.55 6.12
CA LYS A 196 16.19 -5.36 6.92
C LYS A 196 14.92 -4.87 7.63
N ILE A 197 13.81 -4.74 6.91
CA ILE A 197 12.50 -4.34 7.46
C ILE A 197 12.05 -5.33 8.54
N LYS A 198 12.14 -6.64 8.25
CA LYS A 198 11.80 -7.67 9.24
C LYS A 198 12.60 -7.52 10.53
N ARG A 199 13.92 -7.40 10.45
CA ARG A 199 14.77 -7.21 11.65
C ARG A 199 14.43 -5.95 12.43
N PHE A 200 14.05 -4.87 11.74
CA PHE A 200 13.62 -3.65 12.40
C PHE A 200 12.34 -3.87 13.22
N TYR A 201 11.33 -4.54 12.68
CA TYR A 201 10.12 -4.87 13.43
C TYR A 201 10.37 -5.90 14.53
N ASP A 202 11.17 -6.94 14.27
CA ASP A 202 11.55 -7.92 15.30
C ASP A 202 12.23 -7.24 16.50
N SER A 203 13.05 -6.21 16.27
CA SER A 203 13.69 -5.43 17.35
C SER A 203 12.76 -4.51 18.14
N LYS A 204 11.56 -4.25 17.61
CA LYS A 204 10.52 -3.40 18.22
C LYS A 204 9.33 -4.18 18.74
N ARG A 205 9.32 -5.51 18.55
CA ARG A 205 8.19 -6.36 18.88
C ARG A 205 7.98 -6.34 20.39
N ILE A 206 6.87 -5.75 20.80
CA ILE A 206 6.28 -5.93 22.12
C ILE A 206 5.53 -7.27 22.07
N GLU A 207 5.57 -8.04 23.14
CA GLU A 207 4.77 -9.27 23.24
C GLU A 207 3.29 -8.89 23.32
N TYR A 208 2.58 -9.09 22.20
CA TYR A 208 1.13 -9.03 22.14
C TYR A 208 0.59 -10.46 22.11
N ASP A 209 -0.63 -10.66 22.62
CA ASP A 209 -1.31 -11.95 22.69
C ASP A 209 -1.65 -12.55 21.31
N TYR A 210 -1.48 -11.76 20.25
CA TYR A 210 -1.63 -12.18 18.86
C TYR A 210 -0.45 -11.65 18.04
N THR A 211 0.02 -12.44 17.06
CA THR A 211 0.94 -11.94 16.04
C THR A 211 0.55 -12.39 14.65
N ASP A 212 0.45 -11.41 13.75
CA ASP A 212 0.33 -11.69 12.33
C ASP A 212 1.65 -12.28 11.82
N ASN A 213 1.58 -13.43 11.13
CA ASN A 213 2.73 -14.15 10.61
C ASN A 213 3.07 -13.75 9.17
N MET A 214 2.44 -12.70 8.65
CA MET A 214 2.69 -12.21 7.30
C MET A 214 4.04 -11.49 7.19
N ASN A 215 4.88 -11.97 6.27
CA ASN A 215 6.14 -11.31 5.96
C ASN A 215 5.88 -10.10 5.05
N GLU A 216 6.52 -8.98 5.40
CA GLU A 216 6.55 -7.79 4.56
C GLU A 216 7.24 -8.07 3.22
N LYS A 217 6.61 -7.67 2.12
CA LYS A 217 7.13 -7.78 0.75
C LYS A 217 7.32 -6.40 0.17
N VAL A 218 8.46 -6.17 -0.46
CA VAL A 218 8.75 -4.91 -1.15
C VAL A 218 8.50 -5.12 -2.63
N PHE A 219 7.73 -4.24 -3.27
CA PHE A 219 7.36 -4.38 -4.68
C PHE A 219 7.94 -3.28 -5.57
N ALA A 220 8.27 -2.13 -4.99
CA ALA A 220 8.82 -1.02 -5.74
C ALA A 220 9.67 -0.07 -4.87
N ASN A 221 10.42 0.81 -5.52
CA ASN A 221 11.18 1.87 -4.85
C ASN A 221 11.27 3.17 -5.67
N ILE A 222 11.51 4.29 -4.98
CA ILE A 222 11.96 5.57 -5.55
C ILE A 222 13.20 6.00 -4.76
N GLY A 223 14.37 6.01 -5.40
CA GLY A 223 15.61 6.32 -4.70
C GLY A 223 15.81 5.42 -3.48
N SER A 224 15.88 6.02 -2.29
CA SER A 224 16.09 5.34 -1.00
C SER A 224 14.81 4.87 -0.30
N MET A 225 13.64 5.14 -0.89
CA MET A 225 12.33 4.79 -0.35
C MET A 225 11.78 3.53 -0.99
N TYR A 226 11.33 2.60 -0.16
CA TYR A 226 10.84 1.29 -0.54
C TYR A 226 9.39 1.14 -0.14
N PHE A 227 8.58 0.69 -1.09
CA PHE A 227 7.14 0.52 -0.96
C PHE A 227 6.83 -0.96 -0.77
N SER A 228 5.99 -1.25 0.21
CA SER A 228 5.81 -2.61 0.69
C SER A 228 4.39 -2.90 1.14
N TYR A 229 4.11 -4.18 1.34
CA TYR A 229 2.86 -4.69 1.86
C TYR A 229 3.07 -5.99 2.63
N SER A 230 2.19 -6.25 3.60
CA SER A 230 2.01 -7.52 4.31
C SER A 230 0.58 -7.97 4.11
N ASP A 231 0.33 -8.72 3.03
CA ASP A 231 -1.03 -9.13 2.63
C ASP A 231 -0.95 -10.36 1.72
N ASP A 232 -1.84 -11.34 1.94
CA ASP A 232 -2.00 -12.51 1.06
C ASP A 232 -3.06 -12.26 -0.03
N PHE A 233 -3.81 -11.17 0.08
CA PHE A 233 -4.90 -10.73 -0.77
C PHE A 233 -6.08 -11.71 -0.82
N GLN A 234 -6.27 -12.51 0.23
CA GLN A 234 -7.29 -13.55 0.32
C GLN A 234 -8.50 -13.13 1.15
N TRP A 235 -8.44 -12.01 1.86
CA TRP A 235 -9.53 -11.41 2.64
C TRP A 235 -10.87 -11.34 1.95
N CYS A 236 -10.89 -11.05 0.65
CA CYS A 236 -12.12 -10.95 -0.14
C CYS A 236 -12.83 -12.30 -0.35
N ASN A 237 -12.22 -13.42 0.04
CA ASN A 237 -12.80 -14.75 -0.13
C ASN A 237 -12.75 -15.55 1.19
N PRO A 238 -13.85 -15.55 1.96
CA PRO A 238 -13.95 -16.29 3.22
C PRO A 238 -13.64 -17.79 3.09
N SER A 239 -13.94 -18.38 1.92
CA SER A 239 -13.70 -19.81 1.67
C SER A 239 -12.23 -20.20 1.53
N ILE A 240 -11.34 -19.25 1.23
CA ILE A 240 -9.90 -19.52 1.05
C ILE A 240 -9.17 -19.47 2.40
N GLY A 241 -9.71 -18.73 3.39
CA GLY A 241 -9.10 -18.55 4.70
C GLY A 241 -7.82 -17.72 4.62
N SER A 242 -7.95 -16.40 4.78
CA SER A 242 -6.79 -15.50 4.92
C SER A 242 -5.95 -15.94 6.13
N LYS A 243 -4.62 -15.98 5.96
CA LYS A 243 -3.68 -16.16 7.08
C LYS A 243 -3.18 -14.82 7.61
N CYS A 244 -3.37 -13.76 6.83
CA CYS A 244 -3.20 -12.40 7.29
C CYS A 244 -4.34 -12.06 8.26
N LEU A 245 -4.00 -11.36 9.35
CA LEU A 245 -4.95 -10.81 10.34
C LEU A 245 -5.08 -9.28 10.19
N TYR A 246 -3.98 -8.62 9.82
CA TYR A 246 -3.90 -7.17 9.65
C TYR A 246 -3.16 -6.83 8.35
N PRO A 247 -3.85 -6.75 7.20
CA PRO A 247 -3.20 -6.43 5.95
C PRO A 247 -2.55 -5.05 6.03
N GLY A 248 -1.23 -5.04 5.89
CA GLY A 248 -0.39 -3.87 6.09
C GLY A 248 0.12 -3.27 4.78
N ARG A 249 0.40 -1.98 4.82
CA ARG A 249 0.97 -1.16 3.74
C ARG A 249 2.07 -0.29 4.33
N GLY A 250 3.22 -0.23 3.68
CA GLY A 250 4.40 0.43 4.24
C GLY A 250 5.22 1.21 3.21
N ILE A 251 5.80 2.31 3.67
CA ILE A 251 6.82 3.08 2.95
C ILE A 251 7.98 3.32 3.92
N TYR A 252 9.14 2.79 3.56
CA TYR A 252 10.35 2.86 4.38
C TYR A 252 11.47 3.56 3.67
N LYS A 253 12.16 4.46 4.37
CA LYS A 253 13.40 5.06 3.90
C LYS A 253 14.60 4.34 4.51
N ILE A 254 15.48 3.84 3.64
CA ILE A 254 16.69 3.13 4.04
C ILE A 254 17.86 4.10 3.89
N LYS A 255 18.32 4.69 5.00
CA LYS A 255 19.40 5.68 4.98
C LYS A 255 20.78 5.04 4.86
N ASN A 256 21.00 3.91 5.54
CA ASN A 256 22.24 3.10 5.58
C ASN A 256 21.93 1.68 6.10
N ASP A 257 22.93 0.80 6.24
CA ASP A 257 22.76 -0.60 6.65
C ASP A 257 22.06 -0.84 8.00
N LYS A 258 21.95 0.19 8.85
CA LYS A 258 21.35 0.09 10.20
C LYS A 258 20.14 0.99 10.44
N ALA A 259 19.84 1.94 9.57
CA ALA A 259 18.80 2.95 9.82
C ALA A 259 17.63 2.79 8.86
N ILE A 260 16.51 2.28 9.38
CA ILE A 260 15.20 2.29 8.72
C ILE A 260 14.36 3.38 9.37
N GLU A 261 13.81 4.24 8.54
CA GLU A 261 12.80 5.22 8.93
C GLU A 261 11.46 4.81 8.32
N VAL A 262 10.42 4.75 9.15
CA VAL A 262 9.04 4.54 8.69
C VAL A 262 8.52 5.89 8.23
N ILE A 263 8.32 6.05 6.92
CA ILE A 263 7.78 7.28 6.33
C ILE A 263 6.26 7.27 6.44
N TRP A 264 5.67 6.12 6.16
CA TRP A 264 4.24 5.90 6.27
C TRP A 264 3.98 4.41 6.46
N SER A 265 3.01 4.07 7.30
CA SER A 265 2.57 2.70 7.51
C SER A 265 1.12 2.74 7.94
N GLN A 266 0.30 1.87 7.37
CA GLN A 266 -1.09 1.67 7.74
C GLN A 266 -1.42 0.18 7.68
N SER A 267 -2.30 -0.26 8.57
CA SER A 267 -2.79 -1.63 8.60
C SER A 267 -4.27 -1.58 8.90
N LEU A 268 -5.07 -2.29 8.13
CA LEU A 268 -6.51 -2.32 8.34
C LEU A 268 -6.90 -3.54 9.16
N ASP A 269 -7.65 -3.36 10.25
CA ASP A 269 -8.28 -4.49 10.94
C ASP A 269 -9.44 -5.00 10.08
N LEU A 270 -9.24 -6.19 9.50
CA LEU A 270 -10.29 -6.94 8.80
C LEU A 270 -10.65 -8.22 9.54
N PHE A 271 -10.01 -8.52 10.67
CA PHE A 271 -10.27 -9.74 11.44
C PHE A 271 -11.45 -9.55 12.40
N GLY A 272 -11.69 -8.31 12.85
CA GLY A 272 -12.79 -7.98 13.74
C GLY A 272 -12.58 -8.58 15.13
N ILE A 273 -11.34 -8.49 15.66
CA ILE A 273 -11.06 -8.92 17.03
C ILE A 273 -11.93 -8.07 17.95
N PRO A 274 -12.81 -8.67 18.76
CA PRO A 274 -13.54 -7.90 19.76
C PRO A 274 -12.54 -7.29 20.74
N CYS A 275 -12.73 -6.03 21.06
CA CYS A 275 -11.93 -5.31 22.03
C CYS A 275 -12.30 -5.82 23.42
N ASP A 276 -11.29 -6.17 24.22
CA ASP A 276 -11.47 -6.50 25.64
C ASP A 276 -11.93 -5.28 26.46
#